data_AF-A0A2E1UUB2-F1
#
_entry.id   AF-A0A2E1UUB2-F1
#
_cell.length_a   1.000
_cell.length_b   1.000
_cell.length_c   1.000
_cell.angle_alpha   90.00
_cell.angle_beta   90.00
_cell.angle_gamma   90.00
#
_symmetry.space_group_name_H-M   'P 1'
#
loop_
_entity.id
_entity.type
_entity.pdbx_description
1 polymer ?
#
loop_
_entity_poly.entity_id
_entity_poly.type
_entity_poly.pdbx_seq_one_letter_code
_entity_poly.pdbx_strand_id
1 'polypeptide(L)'
;MDDNKIKLQKSIRSSLTKQAVDFLVPFISSVVSILTTKELSSFDVKKQLKKLKIKNIRTKGDQIESQTRVLDFKVYILYAGVRNYIFKVEGLAHYSGFLFMETNKGMIVHDNVDDDPKLLAKDLKVLFTKNYKSPYPVTDIFLEFINSNVNKLE
;
A
#
# COMPACT_ATOMS: atom_id res chain seq x y z
N MET A 1 13.10 10.51 -31.25
CA MET A 1 12.92 9.29 -30.44
C MET A 1 12.02 8.37 -31.24
N ASP A 2 12.45 7.14 -31.51
CA ASP A 2 11.71 6.18 -32.37
C ASP A 2 10.33 5.85 -31.79
N ASP A 3 9.27 6.01 -32.59
CA ASP A 3 7.88 5.79 -32.19
C ASP A 3 7.65 4.40 -31.58
N ASN A 4 8.41 3.39 -32.03
CA ASN A 4 8.34 2.04 -31.49
C ASN A 4 8.86 1.98 -30.04
N LYS A 5 9.92 2.74 -29.73
CA LYS A 5 10.46 2.85 -28.35
C LYS A 5 9.46 3.55 -27.43
N ILE A 6 8.77 4.57 -27.92
CA ILE A 6 7.73 5.29 -27.15
C ILE A 6 6.55 4.37 -26.82
N LYS A 7 6.07 3.61 -27.80
CA LYS A 7 4.99 2.63 -27.61
C LYS A 7 5.37 1.56 -26.60
N LEU A 8 6.58 1.01 -26.70
CA LEU A 8 7.08 0.00 -25.76
C LEU A 8 7.17 0.55 -24.33
N GLN A 9 7.74 1.75 -24.15
CA GLN A 9 7.83 2.39 -22.84
C GLN A 9 6.43 2.61 -22.21
N LYS A 10 5.45 3.08 -22.99
CA LYS A 10 4.07 3.24 -22.51
C LYS A 10 3.44 1.91 -22.10
N SER A 11 3.67 0.85 -22.88
CA SER A 11 3.15 -0.49 -22.59
C SER A 11 3.72 -1.05 -21.29
N ILE A 12 5.04 -0.98 -21.11
CA ILE A 12 5.73 -1.40 -19.88
C ILE A 12 5.18 -0.63 -18.68
N ARG A 13 5.08 0.70 -18.81
CA ARG A 13 4.59 1.58 -17.74
C ARG A 13 3.16 1.26 -17.34
N SER A 14 2.28 1.02 -18.31
CA SER A 14 0.90 0.59 -18.08
C SER A 14 0.84 -0.74 -17.34
N SER A 15 1.64 -1.73 -17.76
CA SER A 15 1.71 -3.05 -17.12
C SER A 15 2.19 -2.94 -15.66
N LEU A 16 3.28 -2.22 -15.40
CA LEU A 16 3.80 -2.00 -14.05
C LEU A 16 2.79 -1.27 -13.16
N THR A 17 2.14 -0.23 -13.68
CA THR A 17 1.10 0.51 -12.95
C THR A 17 -0.07 -0.39 -12.59
N LYS A 18 -0.52 -1.24 -13.52
CA LYS A 18 -1.61 -2.19 -13.27
C LYS A 18 -1.24 -3.20 -12.19
N GLN A 19 -0.04 -3.78 -12.25
CA GLN A 19 0.45 -4.70 -11.22
C GLN A 19 0.51 -4.04 -9.84
N ALA A 20 1.01 -2.80 -9.77
CA ALA A 20 1.06 -2.05 -8.53
C ALA A 20 -0.34 -1.77 -7.95
N VAL A 21 -1.33 -1.42 -8.78
CA VAL A 21 -2.73 -1.23 -8.34
C VAL A 21 -3.36 -2.55 -7.90
N ASP A 22 -3.12 -3.62 -8.65
CA ASP A 22 -3.61 -4.96 -8.34
C ASP A 22 -3.10 -5.45 -6.98
N PHE A 23 -1.90 -5.04 -6.58
CA PHE A 23 -1.41 -5.25 -5.22
C PHE A 23 -1.97 -4.24 -4.21
N LEU A 24 -1.81 -2.94 -4.47
CA LEU A 24 -2.03 -1.87 -3.48
C LEU A 24 -3.49 -1.75 -3.06
N VAL A 25 -4.44 -1.84 -3.99
CA VAL A 25 -5.86 -1.66 -3.66
C VAL A 25 -6.32 -2.71 -2.64
N PRO A 26 -6.21 -4.02 -2.90
CA PRO A 26 -6.62 -5.03 -1.92
C PRO A 26 -5.75 -5.00 -0.66
N PHE A 27 -4.45 -4.68 -0.75
CA PHE A 27 -3.59 -4.53 0.42
C PHE A 27 -4.05 -3.41 1.34
N ILE A 28 -4.22 -2.19 0.81
CA ILE A 28 -4.66 -1.02 1.56
C ILE A 28 -6.06 -1.25 2.13
N SER A 29 -7.01 -1.76 1.34
CA SER A 29 -8.36 -2.08 1.82
C SER A 29 -8.34 -3.11 2.96
N SER A 30 -7.46 -4.11 2.90
CA SER A 30 -7.29 -5.09 3.97
C SER A 30 -6.75 -4.46 5.25
N VAL A 31 -5.75 -3.59 5.14
CA VAL A 31 -5.20 -2.86 6.31
C VAL A 31 -6.27 -1.95 6.91
N VAL A 32 -6.97 -1.15 6.11
CA VAL A 32 -8.03 -0.24 6.58
C VAL A 32 -9.15 -1.00 7.26
N SER A 33 -9.56 -2.14 6.70
CA SER A 33 -10.55 -3.04 7.33
C SER A 33 -10.11 -3.49 8.73
N ILE A 34 -8.84 -3.91 8.88
CA ILE A 34 -8.29 -4.30 10.18
C ILE A 34 -8.31 -3.11 11.18
N LEU A 35 -7.89 -1.93 10.74
CA LEU A 35 -7.77 -0.74 11.61
C LEU A 35 -9.13 -0.11 11.99
N THR A 36 -10.20 -0.44 11.27
CA THR A 36 -11.55 0.13 11.48
C THR A 36 -12.55 -0.85 12.08
N THR A 37 -12.22 -2.14 12.17
CA THR A 37 -13.09 -3.16 12.76
C THR A 37 -13.24 -2.96 14.27
N LYS A 38 -14.48 -2.81 14.77
CA LYS A 38 -14.79 -2.49 16.17
C LYS A 38 -14.52 -3.62 17.16
N GLU A 39 -14.55 -4.87 16.68
CA GLU A 39 -14.56 -6.08 17.51
C GLU A 39 -13.15 -6.62 17.76
N LEU A 40 -12.11 -6.03 17.15
CA LEU A 40 -10.74 -6.51 17.30
C LEU A 40 -10.07 -5.90 18.52
N SER A 41 -9.52 -6.76 19.37
CA SER A 41 -8.55 -6.34 20.37
C SER A 41 -7.25 -5.87 19.72
N SER A 42 -6.44 -5.09 20.42
CA SER A 42 -5.10 -4.70 19.96
C SER A 42 -4.21 -5.90 19.62
N PHE A 43 -4.38 -7.02 20.34
CA PHE A 43 -3.72 -8.28 20.04
C PHE A 43 -4.17 -8.86 18.69
N ASP A 44 -5.48 -8.85 18.42
CA ASP A 44 -6.03 -9.35 17.16
C ASP A 44 -5.64 -8.46 15.98
N VAL A 45 -5.67 -7.14 16.14
CA VAL A 45 -5.16 -6.18 15.15
C VAL A 45 -3.71 -6.53 14.80
N LYS A 46 -2.84 -6.67 15.80
CA LYS A 46 -1.44 -7.09 15.58
C LYS A 46 -1.33 -8.42 14.84
N LYS A 47 -2.13 -9.42 15.21
CA LYS A 47 -2.15 -10.75 14.57
C LYS A 47 -2.56 -10.64 13.10
N GLN A 48 -3.57 -9.83 12.78
CA GLN A 48 -4.03 -9.65 11.41
C GLN A 48 -3.04 -8.84 10.56
N LEU A 49 -2.44 -7.77 11.10
CA LEU A 49 -1.40 -7.01 10.39
C LEU A 49 -0.20 -7.91 10.02
N LYS A 50 0.20 -8.83 10.91
CA LYS A 50 1.26 -9.81 10.60
C LYS A 50 0.90 -10.73 9.43
N LYS A 51 -0.38 -11.09 9.24
CA LYS A 51 -0.83 -11.88 8.07
C LYS A 51 -0.64 -11.12 6.76
N LEU A 52 -0.69 -9.79 6.81
CA LEU A 52 -0.36 -8.90 5.68
C LEU A 52 1.14 -8.61 5.57
N LYS A 53 1.98 -9.42 6.23
CA LYS A 53 3.44 -9.30 6.25
C LYS A 53 3.92 -7.95 6.79
N ILE A 54 3.12 -7.27 7.61
CA ILE A 54 3.52 -6.05 8.30
C ILE A 54 4.41 -6.45 9.48
N LYS A 55 5.70 -6.12 9.37
CA LYS A 55 6.73 -6.43 10.35
C LYS A 55 6.98 -5.25 11.30
N ASN A 56 7.94 -5.42 12.23
CA ASN A 56 8.41 -4.36 13.14
C ASN A 56 7.29 -3.70 13.98
N ILE A 57 6.27 -4.48 14.35
CA ILE A 57 5.15 -3.98 15.14
C ILE A 57 5.58 -3.77 16.60
N ARG A 58 5.56 -2.53 17.06
CA ARG A 58 5.75 -2.11 18.46
C ARG A 58 4.39 -1.87 19.10
N THR A 59 4.28 -2.17 20.38
CA THR A 59 3.03 -2.02 21.15
C THR A 59 3.28 -1.33 22.48
N LYS A 60 2.42 -0.37 22.85
CA LYS A 60 2.39 0.28 24.17
C LYS A 60 0.95 0.37 24.66
N GLY A 61 0.55 -0.53 25.56
CA GLY A 61 -0.87 -0.73 25.86
C GLY A 61 -1.61 -1.15 24.58
N ASP A 62 -2.69 -0.44 24.26
CA ASP A 62 -3.48 -0.64 23.03
C ASP A 62 -2.92 0.08 21.80
N GLN A 63 -1.87 0.87 21.95
CA GLN A 63 -1.25 1.55 20.83
C GLN A 63 -0.36 0.60 20.04
N ILE A 64 -0.44 0.68 18.72
CA ILE A 64 0.33 -0.09 17.77
C ILE A 64 1.05 0.87 16.83
N GLU A 65 2.36 0.69 16.70
CA GLU A 65 3.18 1.42 15.73
C GLU A 65 3.95 0.42 14.86
N SER A 66 3.99 0.67 13.56
CA SER A 66 4.80 -0.11 12.63
C SER A 66 5.34 0.76 11.51
N GLN A 67 6.60 0.50 11.16
CA GLN A 67 7.21 0.97 9.94
C GLN A 67 7.91 -0.22 9.27
N THR A 68 7.51 -0.54 8.04
CA THR A 68 8.05 -1.67 7.31
C THR A 68 8.09 -1.40 5.81
N ARG A 69 8.98 -2.08 5.10
CA ARG A 69 8.93 -2.16 3.64
C ARG A 69 8.06 -3.35 3.24
N VAL A 70 7.18 -3.14 2.27
CA VAL A 70 6.37 -4.18 1.62
C VAL A 70 6.51 -3.96 0.11
N LEU A 71 7.21 -4.87 -0.57
CA LEU A 71 7.60 -4.70 -1.99
C LEU A 71 8.32 -3.35 -2.19
N ASP A 72 7.89 -2.54 -3.17
CA ASP A 72 8.40 -1.21 -3.44
C ASP A 72 7.63 -0.10 -2.72
N PHE A 73 7.08 -0.41 -1.56
CA PHE A 73 6.34 0.54 -0.74
C PHE A 73 6.84 0.56 0.70
N LYS A 74 6.94 1.76 1.28
CA LYS A 74 7.17 1.95 2.71
C LYS A 74 5.84 2.19 3.39
N VAL A 75 5.51 1.32 4.34
CA VAL A 75 4.24 1.28 5.05
C VAL A 75 4.45 1.76 6.47
N TYR A 76 3.61 2.68 6.92
CA TYR A 76 3.58 3.18 8.28
C TYR A 76 2.18 3.07 8.85
N ILE A 77 2.09 2.59 10.07
CA ILE A 77 0.84 2.48 10.82
C ILE A 77 1.09 3.05 12.20
N LEU A 78 0.24 3.98 12.59
CA LEU A 78 0.05 4.40 13.96
C LEU A 78 -1.42 4.16 14.31
N TYR A 79 -1.69 3.32 15.29
CA TYR A 79 -3.03 2.94 15.71
C TYR A 79 -3.15 3.13 17.22
N ALA A 80 -4.22 3.80 17.65
CA ALA A 80 -4.50 4.11 19.05
C ALA A 80 -5.94 3.72 19.43
N GLY A 81 -6.51 2.74 18.73
CA GLY A 81 -7.88 2.29 18.88
C GLY A 81 -8.71 2.46 17.61
N VAL A 82 -9.92 1.90 17.65
CA VAL A 82 -10.84 1.86 16.51
C VAL A 82 -11.14 3.29 16.03
N ARG A 83 -10.96 3.53 14.72
CA ARG A 83 -11.13 4.86 14.11
C ARG A 83 -10.21 5.94 14.73
N ASN A 84 -9.09 5.55 15.31
CA ASN A 84 -8.02 6.47 15.69
C ASN A 84 -6.69 5.91 15.19
N TYR A 85 -6.43 6.16 13.90
CA TYR A 85 -5.24 5.65 13.23
C TYR A 85 -4.73 6.61 12.16
N ILE A 86 -3.44 6.47 11.85
CA ILE A 86 -2.78 7.03 10.68
C ILE A 86 -2.18 5.84 9.92
N PHE A 87 -2.59 5.67 8.68
CA PHE A 87 -2.03 4.69 7.77
C PHE A 87 -1.41 5.42 6.57
N LYS A 88 -0.12 5.19 6.32
CA LYS A 88 0.64 5.83 5.25
C LYS A 88 1.35 4.79 4.40
N VAL A 89 1.32 4.97 3.08
CA VAL A 89 2.06 4.16 2.10
C VAL A 89 2.81 5.09 1.16
N GLU A 90 4.13 4.97 1.11
CA GLU A 90 5.02 5.75 0.23
C GLU A 90 5.61 4.84 -0.84
N GLY A 91 5.60 5.28 -2.09
CA GLY A 91 6.27 4.59 -3.18
C GLY A 91 7.79 4.73 -3.09
N LEU A 92 8.50 3.65 -3.42
CA LEU A 92 9.96 3.59 -3.48
C LEU A 92 10.42 3.38 -4.93
N ALA A 93 11.70 3.65 -5.18
CA ALA A 93 12.35 3.41 -6.47
C ALA A 93 11.56 4.00 -7.65
N HIS A 94 10.96 3.15 -8.49
CA HIS A 94 10.22 3.61 -9.66
C HIS A 94 8.88 4.27 -9.31
N TYR A 95 8.35 4.06 -8.11
CA TYR A 95 7.13 4.71 -7.61
C TYR A 95 7.43 5.94 -6.72
N SER A 96 8.68 6.40 -6.65
CA SER A 96 9.03 7.58 -5.84
C SER A 96 8.18 8.79 -6.21
N GLY A 97 7.65 9.47 -5.20
CA GLY A 97 6.65 10.54 -5.35
C GLY A 97 5.21 10.09 -5.06
N PHE A 98 4.90 8.79 -5.13
CA PHE A 98 3.57 8.28 -4.74
C PHE A 98 3.42 8.30 -3.22
N LEU A 99 2.31 8.87 -2.74
CA LEU A 99 1.92 8.85 -1.33
C LEU A 99 0.43 8.56 -1.24
N PHE A 100 0.09 7.56 -0.45
CA PHE A 100 -1.25 7.37 0.10
C PHE A 100 -1.21 7.61 1.60
N MET A 101 -2.19 8.33 2.13
CA MET A 101 -2.42 8.41 3.57
C MET A 101 -3.92 8.39 3.85
N GLU A 102 -4.32 7.54 4.78
CA GLU A 102 -5.67 7.49 5.31
C GLU A 102 -5.65 7.63 6.82
N THR A 103 -6.58 8.44 7.30
CA THR A 103 -6.86 8.63 8.72
C THR A 103 -8.37 8.45 8.93
N ASN A 104 -8.79 8.46 10.18
CA ASN A 104 -10.21 8.52 10.52
C ASN A 104 -10.96 9.76 9.99
N LYS A 105 -10.24 10.80 9.56
CA LYS A 105 -10.82 12.05 9.02
C LYS A 105 -10.88 12.10 7.51
N GLY A 106 -10.24 11.17 6.81
CA GLY A 106 -10.22 11.16 5.36
C GLY A 106 -8.92 10.60 4.79
N MET A 107 -8.87 10.63 3.46
CA MET A 107 -7.81 10.04 2.64
C MET A 107 -7.21 11.09 1.72
N ILE A 108 -5.89 11.05 1.56
CA ILE A 108 -5.14 11.83 0.56
C ILE A 108 -4.30 10.89 -0.30
N VAL A 109 -4.14 11.26 -1.58
CA VAL A 109 -3.26 10.56 -2.53
C VAL A 109 -2.49 11.59 -3.34
N HIS A 110 -1.17 11.52 -3.31
CA HIS A 110 -0.24 12.41 -4.02
C HIS A 110 0.73 11.60 -4.89
N ASP A 111 1.32 12.28 -5.87
CA ASP A 111 2.28 11.75 -6.85
C ASP A 111 3.56 12.57 -6.94
N ASN A 112 3.70 13.60 -6.09
CA ASN A 112 4.77 14.59 -6.15
C ASN A 112 5.35 14.95 -4.77
N VAL A 113 5.38 13.98 -3.85
CA VAL A 113 5.90 14.22 -2.48
C VAL A 113 7.42 14.12 -2.34
N ASP A 114 8.10 13.71 -3.41
CA ASP A 114 9.55 13.60 -3.49
C ASP A 114 10.09 14.73 -4.38
N ASP A 115 11.37 15.09 -4.20
CA ASP A 115 12.01 16.20 -4.94
C ASP A 115 12.12 15.91 -6.44
N ASP A 116 12.25 14.62 -6.81
CA ASP A 116 12.27 14.13 -8.20
C ASP A 116 11.24 12.99 -8.40
N PRO A 117 9.94 13.32 -8.46
CA PRO A 117 8.88 12.32 -8.54
C PRO A 117 8.90 11.61 -9.89
N LYS A 118 8.77 10.28 -9.86
CA LYS A 118 8.85 9.44 -11.06
C LYS A 118 7.53 9.41 -11.82
N LEU A 119 7.60 9.23 -13.14
CA LEU A 119 6.41 9.15 -14.01
C LEU A 119 5.41 8.06 -13.57
N LEU A 120 5.91 6.94 -13.03
CA LEU A 120 5.06 5.86 -12.52
C LEU A 120 4.27 6.26 -11.26
N ALA A 121 4.73 7.22 -10.45
CA ALA A 121 3.96 7.72 -9.31
C ALA A 121 2.65 8.39 -9.76
N LYS A 122 2.72 9.18 -10.84
CA LYS A 122 1.57 9.85 -11.45
C LYS A 122 0.59 8.84 -12.04
N ASP A 123 1.09 7.90 -12.84
CA ASP A 123 0.25 6.85 -13.43
C ASP A 123 -0.41 6.00 -12.34
N LEU A 124 0.34 5.66 -11.29
CA LEU A 124 -0.15 4.92 -10.13
C LEU A 124 -1.24 5.67 -9.38
N LYS A 125 -1.05 6.95 -9.06
CA LYS A 125 -2.08 7.77 -8.41
C LYS A 125 -3.38 7.78 -9.21
N VAL A 126 -3.30 7.99 -10.52
CA VAL A 126 -4.49 8.05 -11.39
C VAL A 126 -5.24 6.72 -11.36
N LEU A 127 -4.53 5.61 -11.58
CA LEU A 127 -5.17 4.30 -11.65
C LEU A 127 -5.63 3.82 -10.26
N PHE A 128 -4.86 4.06 -9.20
CA PHE A 128 -5.24 3.75 -7.83
C PHE A 128 -6.52 4.49 -7.42
N THR A 129 -6.57 5.81 -7.61
CA THR A 129 -7.73 6.63 -7.19
C THR A 129 -9.01 6.21 -7.91
N LYS A 130 -8.90 5.82 -9.19
CA LYS A 130 -10.03 5.31 -9.98
C LYS A 130 -10.60 4.01 -9.39
N ASN A 131 -9.73 3.16 -8.83
CA ASN A 131 -10.10 1.80 -8.43
C ASN A 131 -10.38 1.67 -6.93
N TYR A 132 -9.76 2.49 -6.07
CA TYR A 132 -9.88 2.37 -4.61
C TYR A 132 -11.28 2.70 -4.07
N LYS A 133 -12.02 3.59 -4.75
CA LYS A 133 -13.38 4.00 -4.34
C LYS A 133 -14.50 3.06 -4.81
N SER A 134 -14.15 1.99 -5.54
CA SER A 134 -15.12 1.03 -6.07
C SER A 134 -14.78 -0.37 -5.59
N PRO A 135 -15.74 -1.31 -5.59
CA PRO A 135 -15.43 -2.71 -5.33
C PRO A 135 -14.31 -3.16 -6.26
N TYR A 136 -13.17 -3.51 -5.67
CA TYR A 136 -12.00 -3.97 -6.39
C TYR A 136 -11.78 -5.44 -6.03
N PRO A 137 -11.62 -6.33 -7.03
CA PRO A 137 -11.43 -7.74 -6.75
C PRO A 137 -10.12 -7.97 -6.00
N VAL A 138 -10.12 -9.00 -5.15
CA VAL A 138 -8.89 -9.61 -4.68
C VAL A 138 -8.17 -10.16 -5.91
N THR A 139 -6.94 -9.74 -6.14
CA THR A 139 -6.18 -10.07 -7.36
C THR A 139 -5.22 -11.23 -7.11
N ASP A 140 -4.85 -11.94 -8.18
CA ASP A 140 -3.83 -13.00 -8.10
C ASP A 140 -2.50 -12.46 -7.58
N ILE A 141 -2.11 -11.24 -7.97
CA ILE A 141 -0.90 -10.56 -7.47
C ILE A 141 -0.94 -10.42 -5.94
N PHE A 142 -2.09 -10.02 -5.39
CA PHE A 142 -2.25 -9.92 -3.94
C PHE A 142 -2.29 -11.29 -3.27
N LEU A 143 -2.94 -12.29 -3.88
CA LEU A 143 -2.99 -13.66 -3.38
C LEU A 143 -1.59 -14.32 -3.35
N GLU A 144 -0.81 -14.16 -4.41
CA GLU A 144 0.59 -14.59 -4.48
C GLU A 144 1.44 -13.88 -3.41
N PHE A 145 1.19 -12.58 -3.20
CA PHE A 145 1.85 -11.85 -2.13
C PHE A 145 1.53 -12.43 -0.76
N ILE A 146 0.28 -12.68 -0.39
CA ILE A 146 -0.03 -13.21 0.95
C ILE A 146 0.46 -14.66 1.13
N ASN A 147 0.45 -15.46 0.07
CA ASN A 147 0.81 -16.89 0.11
C ASN A 147 2.31 -17.17 -0.07
N SER A 148 3.10 -16.20 -0.54
CA SER A 148 4.54 -16.39 -0.70
C SER A 148 5.24 -16.54 0.65
N ASN A 149 6.06 -17.58 0.81
CA ASN A 149 6.86 -17.77 2.02
C ASN A 149 7.95 -16.70 2.10
N VAL A 150 8.05 -16.00 3.23
CA VAL A 150 9.03 -14.93 3.49
C VAL A 150 10.46 -15.48 3.74
N ASN A 151 10.71 -16.78 3.54
CA ASN A 151 11.98 -17.44 3.85
C ASN A 151 12.96 -17.56 2.65
N LYS A 152 12.88 -16.66 1.67
CA LYS A 152 13.92 -16.57 0.63
C LYS A 152 14.30 -15.10 0.47
N LEU A 153 15.56 -14.79 0.78
CA LEU A 153 16.26 -13.50 0.78
C LEU A 153 16.63 -13.03 2.20
N GLU A 154 17.45 -13.84 2.87
CA GLU A 154 18.59 -13.36 3.64
C GLU A 154 19.85 -13.63 2.79
#